data_AF-A0A2R6C3U3-F1
#
_entry.id   AF-A0A2R6C3U3-F1
#
_cell.length_a   1.000
_cell.length_b   1.000
_cell.length_c   1.000
_cell.angle_alpha   90.00
_cell.angle_beta   90.00
_cell.angle_gamma   90.00
#
_symmetry.space_group_name_H-M   'P 1'
#
loop_
_entity.id
_entity.type
_entity.pdbx_description
1 polymer ?
#
loop_
_entity_poly.entity_id
_entity_poly.type
_entity_poly.pdbx_seq_one_letter_code
_entity_poly.pdbx_strand_id
1 'polypeptide(L)' 'SEAYERFANSGNLSELEVAVDRAIASKFLTPLKTSAPSAAFTLYFLFRVEKERENIRRIVYGKHYSLPEENISSSLLLI' A
#
# COMPACT_ATOMS: atom_id res chain seq x y z
N SER A 1 -12.40 -10.60 9.72
CA SER A 1 -11.02 -10.72 9.21
C SER A 1 -10.12 -10.00 10.20
N GLU A 2 -8.90 -10.49 10.42
CA GLU A 2 -7.97 -9.95 11.44
C GLU A 2 -7.77 -8.42 11.35
N ALA A 3 -7.72 -7.87 10.13
CA ALA A 3 -7.60 -6.42 9.92
C ALA A 3 -8.83 -5.62 10.37
N TYR A 4 -10.04 -6.18 10.26
CA TYR A 4 -11.26 -5.55 10.78
C TYR A 4 -11.28 -5.57 12.31
N GLU A 5 -10.80 -6.64 12.93
CA GLU A 5 -10.71 -6.71 14.40
C GLU A 5 -9.66 -5.74 14.95
N ARG A 6 -8.52 -5.59 14.26
CA ARG A 6 -7.51 -4.57 14.61
C ARG A 6 -8.06 -3.16 14.50
N PHE A 7 -8.74 -2.83 13.39
CA PHE A 7 -9.45 -1.55 13.22
C PHE A 7 -10.50 -1.33 14.32
N ALA A 8 -11.33 -2.32 14.61
CA ALA A 8 -12.39 -2.21 15.61
C ALA A 8 -11.82 -1.93 17.02
N ASN A 9 -10.61 -2.41 17.31
CA ASN A 9 -9.94 -2.22 18.59
C ASN A 9 -9.10 -0.93 18.65
N SER A 10 -8.49 -0.51 17.54
CA SER A 10 -7.59 0.66 17.48
C SER A 10 -8.30 1.96 17.09
N GLY A 11 -9.45 1.86 16.41
CA GLY A 11 -10.11 2.99 15.73
C GLY A 11 -9.32 3.54 14.53
N ASN A 12 -8.19 2.92 14.19
CA ASN A 12 -7.27 3.43 13.19
C ASN A 12 -7.61 2.87 11.79
N LEU A 13 -8.23 3.70 10.96
CA LEU A 13 -8.67 3.31 9.62
C LEU A 13 -7.52 2.88 8.70
N SER A 14 -6.30 3.37 8.93
CA SER A 14 -5.13 3.04 8.11
C SER A 14 -4.81 1.53 8.12
N GLU A 15 -5.13 0.82 9.21
CA GLU A 15 -4.94 -0.62 9.30
C GLU A 15 -5.85 -1.39 8.33
N LEU A 16 -7.07 -0.90 8.13
CA LEU A 16 -8.03 -1.46 7.20
C LEU A 16 -7.62 -1.14 5.75
N GLU A 17 -7.18 0.09 5.50
CA GLU A 17 -6.74 0.57 4.18
C GLU A 17 -5.56 -0.27 3.66
N VAL A 18 -4.54 -0.49 4.51
CA VAL A 18 -3.37 -1.32 4.16
C VAL A 18 -3.78 -2.76 3.85
N ALA A 19 -4.72 -3.33 4.60
CA ALA A 19 -5.18 -4.70 4.39
C ALA A 19 -5.95 -4.86 3.07
N VAL A 20 -6.83 -3.91 2.74
CA VAL A 20 -7.57 -3.89 1.48
C VAL A 20 -6.61 -3.74 0.30
N ASP A 21 -5.64 -2.85 0.42
CA ASP A 21 -4.62 -2.62 -0.61
C ASP A 21 -3.78 -3.88 -0.90
N ARG A 22 -3.36 -4.60 0.14
CA ARG A 22 -2.65 -5.88 -0.02
C ARG A 22 -3.52 -6.95 -0.67
N ALA A 23 -4.80 -7.00 -0.33
CA ALA A 23 -5.73 -7.95 -0.93
C ALA A 23 -5.95 -7.67 -2.42
N ILE A 24 -6.08 -6.40 -2.82
CA ILE A 24 -6.20 -6.00 -4.22
C ILE A 24 -4.90 -6.31 -4.98
N ALA A 25 -3.75 -5.95 -4.42
CA ALA A 25 -2.45 -6.21 -5.04
C ALA A 25 -2.21 -7.71 -5.25
N SER A 26 -2.41 -8.52 -4.22
CA SER A 26 -2.18 -9.97 -4.32
C SER A 26 -3.11 -10.64 -5.33
N LYS A 27 -4.39 -10.26 -5.36
CA LYS A 27 -5.41 -10.86 -6.22
C LYS A 27 -5.31 -10.43 -7.69
N PHE A 28 -4.96 -9.17 -7.95
CA PHE A 28 -5.06 -8.60 -9.29
C PHE A 28 -3.71 -8.20 -9.92
N LEU A 29 -2.70 -7.82 -9.12
CA LEU A 29 -1.39 -7.40 -9.68
C LEU A 29 -0.43 -8.56 -9.90
N THR A 30 -0.48 -9.60 -9.05
CA THR A 30 0.38 -10.81 -9.21
C THR A 30 0.23 -11.48 -10.58
N PRO A 31 -0.98 -11.69 -11.12
CA PRO A 31 -1.15 -12.30 -12.45
C PRO A 31 -0.73 -11.40 -13.61
N LEU A 32 -0.70 -10.07 -13.42
CA LEU A 32 -0.33 -9.12 -14.47
C LEU A 32 1.20 -9.06 -14.68
N LYS A 33 1.99 -9.42 -13.65
CA LYS A 33 3.46 -9.46 -13.71
C LYS A 33 4.00 -10.46 -14.73
N THR A 34 3.26 -11.53 -15.03
CA THR A 34 3.67 -12.59 -15.96
C THR A 34 3.16 -12.40 -17.39
N SER A 35 2.43 -11.31 -17.66
CA SER A 35 1.99 -10.98 -19.02
C SER A 35 3.16 -10.42 -19.84
N ALA A 36 3.28 -10.85 -21.10
CA ALA A 36 4.17 -10.24 -22.11
C ALA A 36 3.98 -8.69 -22.13
N PRO A 37 4.95 -7.88 -22.63
CA PRO A 37 4.83 -6.42 -22.67
C PRO A 37 3.57 -6.01 -23.44
N SER A 38 2.51 -5.80 -22.69
CA SER A 38 1.14 -5.65 -23.12
C SER A 38 0.50 -4.57 -22.24
N ALA A 39 -0.74 -4.19 -22.54
CA ALA A 39 -1.48 -3.22 -21.72
C ALA A 39 -1.52 -3.62 -20.23
N ALA A 40 -1.55 -4.92 -19.93
CA ALA A 40 -1.51 -5.46 -18.58
C ALA A 40 -0.19 -5.15 -17.84
N PHE A 41 0.96 -5.30 -18.50
CA PHE A 41 2.27 -4.95 -17.93
C PHE A 41 2.41 -3.43 -17.70
N THR A 42 1.88 -2.62 -18.62
CA THR A 42 1.86 -1.15 -18.49
C THR A 42 0.98 -0.71 -17.31
N LEU A 43 -0.20 -1.33 -17.16
CA LEU A 43 -1.08 -1.09 -16.01
C LEU A 43 -0.42 -1.51 -14.69
N TYR A 44 0.23 -2.68 -14.63
CA TYR A 44 1.01 -3.11 -13.46
C TYR A 44 2.07 -2.07 -13.09
N PHE A 45 2.81 -1.56 -14.08
CA PHE A 45 3.83 -0.53 -13.85
C PHE A 45 3.22 0.80 -13.37
N LEU A 46 2.09 1.24 -13.93
CA LEU A 46 1.38 2.43 -13.47
C LEU A 46 0.94 2.30 -12.00
N PHE A 47 0.35 1.16 -11.62
CA PHE A 47 -0.03 0.91 -10.22
C PHE A 47 1.17 0.91 -9.28
N ARG A 48 2.29 0.34 -9.70
CA ARG A 48 3.56 0.37 -8.96
C ARG A 48 4.05 1.80 -8.73
N VAL A 49 4.02 2.63 -9.78
CA VAL A 49 4.47 4.03 -9.70
C VAL A 49 3.56 4.84 -8.76
N GLU A 50 2.24 4.66 -8.82
CA GLU A 50 1.33 5.35 -7.90
C GLU A 50 1.55 4.94 -6.44
N LYS A 51 1.74 3.64 -6.17
CA LYS A 51 2.06 3.13 -4.83
C LYS A 51 3.37 3.73 -4.30
N GLU A 52 4.40 3.79 -5.15
CA GLU A 52 5.69 4.37 -4.78
C GLU A 52 5.59 5.87 -4.50
N ARG A 53 4.87 6.61 -5.34
CA ARG A 53 4.62 8.04 -5.15
C ARG A 53 3.88 8.32 -3.85
N GLU A 54 2.92 7.49 -3.50
CA GLU A 54 2.18 7.60 -2.24
C GLU A 54 3.06 7.27 -1.03
N ASN A 55 3.91 6.25 -1.11
CA ASN A 55 4.90 5.96 -0.07
C ASN A 55 5.86 7.13 0.17
N ILE A 56 6.38 7.75 -0.90
CA ILE A 56 7.22 8.95 -0.79
C ILE A 56 6.47 10.06 -0.06
N ARG A 57 5.20 10.28 -0.41
CA ARG A 57 4.36 11.30 0.24
C ARG A 57 4.20 11.03 1.74
N ARG A 58 3.94 9.78 2.12
CA ARG A 58 3.81 9.34 3.53
C ARG A 58 5.12 9.52 4.31
N ILE A 59 6.26 9.21 3.70
CA ILE A 59 7.58 9.47 4.29
C ILE A 59 7.81 10.98 4.50
N VAL A 60 7.54 11.79 3.48
CA VAL A 60 7.75 13.24 3.54
C VAL A 60 6.89 13.87 4.64
N TYR A 61 5.59 13.57 4.68
CA TYR A 61 4.72 14.10 5.73
C TYR A 61 5.06 13.54 7.11
N GLY A 62 5.37 12.25 7.21
CA GLY A 62 5.77 11.64 8.47
C GLY A 62 7.02 12.29 9.06
N LYS A 63 8.04 12.55 8.24
CA LYS A 63 9.24 13.29 8.65
C LYS A 63 8.93 14.75 8.97
N HIS A 64 8.09 15.42 8.17
CA HIS A 64 7.67 16.81 8.42
C HIS A 64 7.00 16.98 9.79
N TYR A 65 6.14 16.03 10.18
CA TYR A 65 5.47 16.02 11.48
C TYR A 65 6.25 15.29 12.59
N SER A 66 7.52 14.96 12.36
CA SER A 66 8.39 14.28 13.34
C SER A 66 7.82 12.97 13.89
N LEU A 67 7.10 12.20 13.08
CA LEU A 67 6.61 10.89 13.47
C LEU A 67 7.78 9.91 13.69
N PRO A 68 7.65 8.97 14.65
CA PRO A 68 8.62 7.88 14.80
C PRO A 68 8.76 7.07 13.51
N GLU A 69 9.98 6.61 13.22
CA GLU A 69 10.25 5.84 12.00
C GLU A 69 9.45 4.55 11.89
N GLU A 70 9.16 3.91 13.03
CA GLU A 70 8.32 2.71 13.10
C GLU A 70 6.89 3.00 12.62
N ASN A 71 6.33 4.16 12.99
CA ASN A 71 5.00 4.59 12.57
C ASN A 71 4.95 4.94 11.08
N ILE A 72 6.02 5.56 10.56
CA ILE A 72 6.12 5.84 9.12
C ILE A 72 6.20 4.53 8.35
N SER A 73 7.06 3.60 8.80
CA SER A 73 7.29 2.31 8.14
C SER A 73 6.05 1.43 8.11
N SER A 74 5.26 1.42 9.19
CA SER A 74 4.01 0.65 9.24
C SER A 74 2.91 1.21 8.32
N SER A 75 3.01 2.48 7.93
CA SER A 75 2.07 3.15 7.00
C SER A 75 2.38 2.96 5.52
N LEU A 76 3.54 2.38 5.17
CA LEU A 76 3.95 2.18 3.78
C LEU A 76 3.15 1.07 3.10
N LEU A 77 2.78 1.32 1.85
CA LEU A 77 2.13 0.37 0.97
C LEU A 77 3.17 -0.61 0.43
N LEU A 78 3.00 -1.90 0.73
CA LEU A 78 3.88 -2.95 0.20
C LEU A 78 3.60 -3.18 -1.29
N ILE A 79 4.66 -3.36 -2.06
CA ILE A 79 4.68 -3.62 -3.50
C ILE A 79 4.80 -5.11 -3.80
#